data_AF-A0A3N0E058-F1
#
_entry.id   AF-A0A3N0E058-F1
#
_cell.length_a   1.000
_cell.length_b   1.000
_cell.length_c   1.000
_cell.angle_alpha   90.00
_cell.angle_beta   90.00
_cell.angle_gamma   90.00
#
_symmetry.space_group_name_H-M   'P 1'
#
loop_
_entity.id
_entity.type
_entity.pdbx_description
1 polymer ?
#
loop_
_entity_poly.entity_id
_entity_poly.type
_entity_poly.pdbx_seq_one_letter_code
_entity_poly.pdbx_strand_id
1 'polypeptide(L)'
;MARNRTSARRRQRSVRVTVAVSLLAVATAAVIAALPTQSPALLSAAAVAAVVLGWASVRIVWTEVLQSRRENATDRAATATAYKSLFSQRAAEHAEFTTAMTERLAESNQTLHEYQGAMVQAQRETAAAQLRAETAESAHAAAMVRVAELERSIEMLRAEDIVEDLVAFDEKIAEAAGKHAAEEAKLA
;
A
#
# COMPACT_ATOMS: atom_id res chain seq x y z
N MET A 1 3.85 -21.94 -17.66
CA MET A 1 3.63 -22.85 -18.81
C MET A 1 2.80 -22.12 -19.87
N ALA A 2 3.48 -21.41 -20.78
CA ALA A 2 2.83 -20.58 -21.79
C ALA A 2 2.31 -21.47 -22.93
N ARG A 3 0.99 -21.56 -23.07
CA ARG A 3 0.34 -22.29 -24.15
C ARG A 3 0.51 -21.47 -25.44
N ASN A 4 1.40 -21.90 -26.33
CA ASN A 4 1.52 -21.36 -27.68
C ASN A 4 0.15 -21.44 -28.37
N ARG A 5 -0.52 -20.30 -28.53
CA ARG A 5 -1.73 -20.17 -29.36
C ARG A 5 -1.30 -19.88 -30.79
N THR A 6 -0.72 -20.86 -31.47
CA THR A 6 -0.56 -20.81 -32.92
C THR A 6 -1.54 -21.77 -33.58
N SER A 7 -2.06 -21.35 -34.75
CA SER A 7 -2.96 -22.08 -35.66
C SER A 7 -4.47 -22.00 -35.39
N ALA A 8 -5.11 -20.90 -35.80
CA ALA A 8 -6.57 -20.87 -36.06
C ALA A 8 -6.98 -20.02 -37.28
N ARG A 9 -6.03 -19.65 -38.17
CA ARG A 9 -6.35 -18.97 -39.45
C ARG A 9 -6.35 -19.90 -40.66
N ARG A 10 -6.03 -21.18 -40.50
CA ARG A 10 -6.22 -22.16 -41.56
C ARG A 10 -7.69 -22.57 -41.55
N ARG A 11 -8.52 -21.84 -42.30
CA ARG A 11 -9.89 -22.27 -42.61
C ARG A 11 -9.80 -23.67 -43.18
N GLN A 12 -10.33 -24.64 -42.44
CA GLN A 12 -10.45 -26.01 -42.90
C GLN A 12 -11.32 -25.97 -44.16
N ARG A 13 -10.79 -26.50 -45.28
CA ARG A 13 -11.52 -26.52 -46.55
C ARG A 13 -12.71 -27.47 -46.36
N SER A 14 -13.93 -26.96 -46.47
CA SER A 14 -15.14 -27.77 -46.34
C SER A 14 -15.17 -28.80 -47.47
N VAL A 15 -15.32 -30.08 -47.11
CA VAL A 15 -15.44 -31.19 -48.05
C VAL A 15 -16.61 -30.95 -49.01
N ARG A 16 -17.71 -30.39 -48.52
CA ARG A 16 -18.91 -30.07 -49.30
C ARG A 16 -18.64 -29.03 -50.41
N VAL A 17 -17.84 -28.01 -50.11
CA VAL A 17 -17.43 -27.02 -51.12
C VAL A 17 -16.53 -27.68 -52.17
N THR A 18 -15.66 -28.60 -51.75
CA THR A 18 -14.77 -29.32 -52.67
C THR A 18 -15.58 -30.23 -53.61
N VAL A 19 -16.60 -30.92 -53.09
CA VAL A 19 -17.56 -31.71 -53.88
C VAL A 19 -18.31 -30.81 -54.87
N ALA A 20 -18.85 -29.68 -54.41
CA ALA A 20 -19.57 -28.75 -55.28
C ALA A 20 -18.71 -28.22 -56.44
N VAL A 21 -17.43 -27.88 -56.17
CA VAL A 21 -16.46 -27.47 -57.20
C VAL A 21 -16.14 -28.62 -58.14
N SER A 22 -15.98 -29.85 -57.65
CA SER A 22 -15.72 -31.02 -58.49
C SER A 22 -16.88 -31.34 -59.45
N LEU A 23 -18.13 -31.23 -58.98
CA LEU A 23 -19.31 -31.41 -59.84
C LEU A 23 -19.35 -30.37 -60.96
N LEU A 24 -19.02 -29.12 -60.64
CA LEU A 24 -18.97 -28.03 -61.61
C LEU A 24 -17.84 -28.27 -62.63
N ALA A 25 -16.67 -28.74 -62.18
CA ALA A 25 -15.56 -29.08 -63.07
C ALA A 25 -15.90 -30.25 -64.02
N VAL A 26 -16.56 -31.30 -63.52
CA VAL A 26 -17.02 -32.44 -64.33
C VAL A 26 -18.05 -31.99 -65.37
N ALA A 27 -19.01 -31.14 -64.98
CA ALA A 27 -19.98 -30.57 -65.91
C ALA A 27 -19.31 -29.81 -67.05
N THR A 28 -18.35 -28.93 -66.74
CA THR A 28 -17.61 -28.16 -67.74
C THR A 28 -16.78 -29.06 -68.65
N ALA A 29 -16.10 -30.07 -68.10
CA ALA A 29 -15.30 -31.02 -68.87
C ALA A 29 -16.17 -31.85 -69.83
N ALA A 30 -17.37 -32.29 -69.39
CA ALA A 30 -18.30 -33.02 -70.23
C ALA A 30 -18.79 -32.19 -71.43
N VAL A 31 -19.08 -30.91 -71.22
CA VAL A 31 -19.47 -30.01 -72.32
C VAL A 31 -18.32 -29.81 -73.31
N ILE A 32 -17.09 -29.57 -72.82
CA ILE A 32 -15.90 -29.42 -73.67
C ILE A 32 -15.64 -30.67 -74.51
N ALA A 33 -15.77 -31.85 -73.90
CA ALA A 33 -15.58 -33.13 -74.60
C ALA A 33 -16.65 -33.39 -75.67
N ALA A 34 -17.86 -32.86 -75.52
CA ALA A 34 -18.94 -33.01 -76.50
C ALA A 34 -18.75 -32.14 -77.75
N LEU A 35 -18.10 -30.97 -77.64
CA LEU A 35 -17.91 -30.02 -78.76
C LEU A 35 -17.33 -30.64 -80.05
N PRO A 36 -16.21 -31.40 -80.03
CA PRO A 36 -15.60 -31.91 -81.27
C PRO A 36 -16.44 -32.98 -81.97
N THR A 37 -17.39 -33.62 -81.29
CA THR A 37 -18.20 -34.70 -81.91
C THR A 37 -19.24 -34.20 -82.90
N GLN A 38 -19.57 -32.90 -82.89
CA GLN A 38 -20.61 -32.27 -83.73
C GLN A 38 -21.99 -32.97 -83.67
N SER A 39 -22.23 -33.84 -82.69
CA SER A 39 -23.48 -34.58 -82.53
C SER A 39 -24.48 -33.78 -81.70
N PRO A 40 -25.66 -33.45 -82.24
CA PRO A 40 -26.66 -32.66 -81.52
C PRO A 40 -27.23 -33.41 -80.31
N ALA A 41 -27.29 -34.76 -80.36
CA ALA A 41 -27.77 -35.58 -79.26
C ALA A 41 -26.80 -35.55 -78.07
N LEU A 42 -25.50 -35.68 -78.33
CA LEU A 42 -24.47 -35.63 -77.28
C LEU A 42 -24.38 -34.24 -76.65
N LEU A 43 -24.45 -33.18 -77.46
CA LEU A 43 -24.48 -31.81 -76.97
C LEU A 43 -25.71 -31.53 -76.10
N SER A 44 -26.89 -31.99 -76.52
CA SER A 44 -28.13 -31.82 -75.73
C SER A 44 -28.05 -32.56 -74.39
N ALA A 45 -27.56 -33.81 -74.39
CA ALA A 45 -27.36 -34.58 -73.17
C ALA A 45 -26.34 -33.92 -72.22
N ALA A 46 -25.21 -33.43 -72.75
CA ALA A 46 -24.20 -32.72 -71.97
C ALA A 46 -24.74 -31.41 -71.38
N ALA A 47 -25.54 -30.66 -72.15
CA ALA A 47 -26.17 -29.43 -71.68
C ALA A 47 -27.13 -29.69 -70.51
N VAL A 48 -28.01 -30.70 -70.63
CA VAL A 48 -28.93 -31.07 -69.54
C VAL A 48 -28.15 -31.53 -68.31
N ALA A 49 -27.14 -32.39 -68.48
CA ALA A 49 -26.29 -32.83 -67.38
C ALA A 49 -25.57 -31.65 -66.70
N ALA A 50 -25.06 -30.69 -67.47
CA ALA A 50 -24.39 -29.51 -66.93
C ALA A 50 -25.34 -28.64 -66.10
N VAL A 51 -26.58 -28.45 -66.54
CA VAL A 51 -27.60 -27.69 -65.77
C VAL A 51 -27.93 -28.40 -64.46
N VAL A 52 -28.12 -29.72 -64.47
CA VAL A 52 -28.43 -30.51 -63.26
C VAL A 52 -27.27 -30.46 -62.26
N LEU A 53 -26.04 -30.68 -62.73
CA LEU A 53 -24.83 -30.63 -61.90
C LEU A 53 -24.57 -29.22 -61.36
N GLY A 54 -24.78 -28.19 -62.18
CA GLY A 54 -24.67 -26.79 -61.78
C GLY A 54 -25.68 -26.43 -60.68
N TRP A 55 -26.94 -26.82 -60.85
CA TRP A 55 -27.99 -26.63 -59.84
C TRP A 55 -27.64 -27.33 -58.51
N ALA A 56 -27.21 -28.60 -58.58
CA ALA A 56 -26.80 -29.36 -57.41
C ALA A 56 -25.63 -28.70 -56.67
N SER A 57 -24.61 -28.23 -57.42
CA SER A 57 -23.45 -27.51 -56.88
C SER A 57 -23.87 -26.24 -56.13
N VAL A 58 -24.72 -25.41 -56.75
CA VAL A 58 -25.25 -24.17 -56.13
C VAL A 58 -26.04 -24.50 -54.87
N ARG A 59 -26.88 -25.54 -54.89
CA ARG A 59 -27.70 -25.95 -53.74
C ARG A 59 -26.83 -26.35 -52.55
N ILE A 60 -25.74 -27.09 -52.78
CA ILE A 60 -24.77 -27.53 -51.76
C ILE A 60 -24.07 -26.30 -51.15
N VAL A 61 -23.53 -25.41 -52.00
CA VAL A 61 -22.85 -24.18 -51.53
C VAL A 61 -23.82 -23.32 -50.73
N TRP A 62 -25.06 -23.18 -51.17
CA TRP A 62 -26.08 -22.40 -50.47
C TRP A 62 -26.35 -22.94 -49.06
N THR A 63 -26.57 -24.25 -48.91
CA THR A 63 -26.77 -24.85 -47.57
C THR A 63 -25.57 -24.63 -46.66
N GLU A 64 -24.36 -24.75 -47.20
CA GLU A 64 -23.14 -24.63 -46.43
C GLU A 64 -22.92 -23.18 -45.95
N VAL A 65 -23.21 -22.19 -46.81
CA VAL A 65 -23.12 -20.77 -46.42
C VAL A 65 -24.14 -20.46 -45.32
N LEU A 66 -25.36 -20.97 -45.42
CA LEU A 66 -26.40 -20.74 -44.42
C LEU A 66 -26.04 -21.38 -43.07
N GLN A 67 -25.53 -22.61 -43.11
CA GLN A 67 -25.05 -23.32 -41.93
C GLN A 67 -23.86 -22.60 -41.28
N SER A 68 -22.85 -22.22 -42.08
CA SER A 68 -21.66 -21.51 -41.61
C SER A 68 -22.00 -20.15 -40.99
N ARG A 69 -23.00 -19.45 -41.51
CA ARG A 69 -23.51 -18.20 -40.90
C ARG A 69 -24.12 -18.44 -39.52
N ARG A 70 -24.90 -19.51 -39.36
CA ARG A 70 -25.50 -19.88 -38.06
C ARG A 70 -24.43 -20.26 -37.04
N GLU A 71 -23.50 -21.11 -37.42
CA GLU A 71 -22.38 -21.54 -36.56
C GLU A 71 -21.52 -20.35 -36.12
N ASN A 72 -21.20 -19.43 -37.04
CA ASN A 72 -20.45 -18.23 -36.68
C ASN A 72 -21.23 -17.29 -35.75
N ALA A 73 -22.56 -17.23 -35.87
CA ALA A 73 -23.39 -16.47 -34.94
C ALA A 73 -23.42 -17.12 -33.54
N THR A 74 -23.55 -18.45 -33.47
CA THR A 74 -23.51 -19.19 -32.20
C THR A 74 -22.14 -19.08 -31.53
N ASP A 75 -21.05 -19.16 -32.28
CA ASP A 75 -19.69 -19.04 -31.76
C ASP A 75 -19.43 -17.66 -31.17
N ARG A 76 -19.92 -16.60 -31.84
CA ARG A 76 -19.84 -15.22 -31.33
C ARG A 76 -20.65 -15.06 -30.05
N ALA A 77 -21.85 -15.63 -29.99
CA ALA A 77 -22.69 -15.59 -28.80
C ALA A 77 -22.04 -16.35 -27.62
N ALA A 78 -21.48 -17.54 -27.87
CA ALA A 78 -20.74 -18.31 -26.87
C ALA A 78 -19.50 -17.55 -26.37
N THR A 79 -18.74 -16.95 -27.30
CA THR A 79 -17.57 -16.13 -26.97
C THR A 79 -17.96 -14.93 -26.12
N ALA A 80 -19.03 -14.20 -26.48
CA ALA A 80 -19.52 -13.06 -25.70
C ALA A 80 -19.98 -13.48 -24.29
N THR A 81 -20.63 -14.63 -24.17
CA THR A 81 -21.06 -15.19 -22.88
C THR A 81 -19.86 -15.55 -22.00
N ALA A 82 -18.83 -16.18 -22.57
CA ALA A 82 -17.60 -16.53 -21.85
C ALA A 82 -16.81 -15.27 -21.41
N TYR A 83 -16.76 -14.24 -22.25
CA TYR A 83 -16.16 -12.96 -21.85
C TYR A 83 -16.96 -12.28 -20.75
N LYS A 84 -18.30 -12.33 -20.81
CA LYS A 84 -19.17 -11.77 -19.78
C LYS A 84 -18.92 -12.43 -18.42
N SER A 85 -18.85 -13.77 -18.35
CA SER A 85 -18.60 -14.48 -17.10
C SER A 85 -17.21 -14.21 -16.52
N LEU A 86 -16.18 -14.14 -17.38
CA LEU A 86 -14.82 -13.82 -16.95
C LEU A 86 -14.72 -12.38 -16.44
N PHE A 87 -15.40 -11.45 -17.11
CA PHE A 87 -15.46 -10.06 -16.67
C PHE A 87 -16.19 -9.91 -15.34
N SER A 88 -17.34 -10.57 -15.15
CA SER A 88 -18.07 -10.52 -13.88
C SER A 88 -17.26 -11.10 -12.72
N GLN A 89 -16.56 -12.22 -12.96
CA GLN A 89 -15.69 -12.83 -11.94
C GLN A 89 -14.56 -11.87 -11.56
N ARG A 90 -13.84 -11.33 -12.54
CA ARG A 90 -12.75 -10.39 -12.30
C ARG A 90 -13.23 -9.10 -11.62
N ALA A 91 -14.43 -8.62 -11.95
CA ALA A 91 -15.01 -7.45 -11.30
C ALA A 91 -15.30 -7.72 -9.81
N ALA A 92 -15.81 -8.90 -9.46
CA ALA A 92 -16.00 -9.30 -8.06
C ALA A 92 -14.66 -9.39 -7.32
N GLU A 93 -13.66 -10.07 -7.90
CA GLU A 93 -12.31 -10.18 -7.34
C GLU A 93 -11.66 -8.80 -7.13
N HIS A 94 -11.83 -7.87 -8.07
CA HIS A 94 -11.33 -6.50 -7.92
C HIS A 94 -12.06 -5.72 -6.82
N ALA A 95 -13.39 -5.87 -6.70
CA ALA A 95 -14.17 -5.20 -5.66
C ALA A 95 -13.74 -5.68 -4.26
N GLU A 96 -13.56 -7.00 -4.08
CA GLU A 96 -13.05 -7.59 -2.85
C GLU A 96 -11.64 -7.07 -2.53
N PHE A 97 -10.74 -7.06 -3.52
CA PHE A 97 -9.39 -6.54 -3.35
C PHE A 97 -9.39 -5.06 -2.96
N THR A 98 -10.19 -4.22 -3.62
CA THR A 98 -10.26 -2.80 -3.29
C THR A 98 -10.79 -2.57 -1.89
N THR A 99 -11.81 -3.34 -1.47
CA THR A 99 -12.40 -3.23 -0.14
C THR A 99 -11.38 -3.59 0.95
N ALA A 100 -10.71 -4.74 0.80
CA ALA A 100 -9.68 -5.18 1.73
C ALA A 100 -8.50 -4.19 1.81
N MET A 101 -8.09 -3.60 0.68
CA MET A 101 -7.02 -2.61 0.67
C MET A 101 -7.44 -1.29 1.34
N THR A 102 -8.68 -0.84 1.11
CA THR A 102 -9.20 0.37 1.76
C THR A 102 -9.32 0.21 3.27
N GLU A 103 -9.74 -0.96 3.74
CA GLU A 103 -9.81 -1.27 5.17
C GLU A 103 -8.42 -1.28 5.82
N ARG A 104 -7.47 -2.00 5.21
CA ARG A 104 -6.08 -2.03 5.67
C ARG A 104 -5.44 -0.64 5.72
N LEU A 105 -5.72 0.20 4.73
CA LEU A 105 -5.21 1.57 4.70
C LEU A 105 -5.82 2.43 5.83
N ALA A 106 -7.12 2.24 6.11
CA ALA A 106 -7.78 2.92 7.22
C ALA A 106 -7.17 2.52 8.58
N GLU A 107 -6.97 1.21 8.81
CA GLU A 107 -6.32 0.69 10.03
C GLU A 107 -4.89 1.22 10.18
N SER A 108 -4.11 1.22 9.10
CA SER A 108 -2.77 1.78 9.10
C SER A 108 -2.76 3.28 9.43
N ASN A 109 -3.70 4.05 8.87
CA ASN A 109 -3.80 5.49 9.13
C ASN A 109 -4.20 5.77 10.58
N GLN A 110 -5.13 4.99 11.14
CA GLN A 110 -5.50 5.10 12.54
C GLN A 110 -4.29 4.84 13.45
N THR A 111 -3.57 3.74 13.20
CA THR A 111 -2.35 3.39 13.95
C THR A 111 -1.30 4.51 13.87
N LEU A 112 -1.11 5.10 12.68
CA LEU A 112 -0.21 6.25 12.51
C LEU A 112 -0.64 7.45 13.34
N HIS A 113 -1.94 7.77 13.40
CA HIS A 113 -2.45 8.86 14.22
C HIS A 113 -2.26 8.62 15.73
N GLU A 114 -2.47 7.39 16.18
CA GLU A 114 -2.22 6.99 17.57
C GLU A 114 -0.74 7.18 17.94
N TYR A 115 0.18 6.72 17.09
CA TYR A 115 1.62 6.93 17.31
C TYR A 115 2.03 8.41 17.27
N GLN A 116 1.48 9.19 16.34
CA GLN A 116 1.72 10.64 16.29
C GLN A 116 1.25 11.32 17.57
N GLY A 117 0.07 10.95 18.08
CA GLY A 117 -0.46 11.46 19.35
C GLY A 117 0.43 11.11 20.53
N ALA A 118 0.84 9.85 20.66
CA ALA A 118 1.74 9.39 21.71
C ALA A 118 3.11 10.09 21.65
N MET A 119 3.67 10.29 20.45
CA MET A 119 4.94 11.00 20.26
C MET A 119 4.84 12.46 20.73
N VAL A 120 3.76 13.17 20.40
CA VAL A 120 3.53 14.55 20.84
C VAL A 120 3.40 14.62 22.36
N GLN A 121 2.71 13.66 22.99
CA GLN A 121 2.60 13.62 24.45
C GLN A 121 3.95 13.35 25.11
N ALA A 122 4.71 12.38 24.61
CA ALA A 122 6.06 12.10 25.11
C ALA A 122 6.97 13.33 24.99
N GLN A 123 6.91 14.07 23.88
CA GLN A 123 7.67 15.32 23.71
C GLN A 123 7.25 16.42 24.71
N ARG A 124 5.96 16.51 25.05
CA ARG A 124 5.48 17.47 26.06
C ARG A 124 5.94 17.09 27.47
N GLU A 125 5.89 15.80 27.79
CA GLU A 125 6.33 15.29 29.08
C GLU A 125 7.84 15.49 29.29
N THR A 126 8.65 15.23 28.26
CA THR A 126 10.10 15.48 28.33
C THR A 126 10.42 16.97 28.47
N ALA A 127 9.76 17.84 27.71
CA ALA A 127 9.91 19.29 27.83
C ALA A 127 9.50 19.79 29.23
N ALA A 128 8.39 19.28 29.78
CA ALA A 128 7.94 19.63 31.12
C ALA A 128 8.88 19.09 32.20
N ALA A 129 9.46 17.89 32.01
CA ALA A 129 10.44 17.32 32.93
C ALA A 129 11.75 18.14 32.92
N GLN A 130 12.22 18.58 31.75
CA GLN A 130 13.37 19.47 31.62
C GLN A 130 13.14 20.79 32.36
N LEU A 131 12.00 21.45 32.16
CA LEU A 131 11.67 22.69 32.87
C LEU A 131 11.61 22.48 34.40
N ARG A 132 11.06 21.35 34.86
CA ARG A 132 11.04 21.00 36.30
C ARG A 132 12.45 20.78 36.85
N ALA A 133 13.33 20.14 36.08
CA ALA A 133 14.72 19.96 36.49
C ALA A 133 15.46 21.31 36.59
N GLU A 134 15.33 22.19 35.60
CA GLU A 134 15.94 23.53 35.62
C GLU A 134 15.43 24.40 36.78
N THR A 135 14.12 24.35 37.07
CA THR A 135 13.53 25.07 38.20
C THR A 135 13.98 24.49 39.55
N ALA A 136 14.14 23.17 39.66
CA ALA A 136 14.67 22.53 40.86
C ALA A 136 16.17 22.85 41.06
N GLU A 137 16.97 22.84 39.99
CA GLU A 137 18.39 23.21 40.03
C GLU A 137 18.58 24.68 40.45
N SER A 138 17.80 25.60 39.89
CA SER A 138 17.86 27.02 40.28
C SER A 138 17.41 27.24 41.73
N ALA A 139 16.35 26.56 42.18
CA ALA A 139 15.92 26.59 43.57
C ALA A 139 16.98 26.00 44.52
N HIS A 140 17.62 24.90 44.15
CA HIS A 140 18.72 24.31 44.91
C HIS A 140 19.92 25.25 44.99
N ALA A 141 20.31 25.87 43.87
CA ALA A 141 21.38 26.87 43.86
C ALA A 141 21.07 28.06 44.79
N ALA A 142 19.83 28.58 44.74
CA ALA A 142 19.39 29.65 45.63
C ALA A 142 19.40 29.24 47.11
N ALA A 143 18.97 28.01 47.43
CA ALA A 143 19.01 27.47 48.78
C ALA A 143 20.46 27.33 49.29
N MET A 144 21.38 26.84 48.45
CA MET A 144 22.81 26.74 48.79
C MET A 144 23.43 28.10 49.09
N VAL A 145 23.11 29.13 48.29
CA VAL A 145 23.55 30.50 48.58
C VAL A 145 23.01 30.96 49.93
N ARG A 146 21.75 30.70 50.24
CA ARG A 146 21.15 31.09 51.52
C ARG A 146 21.75 30.36 52.72
N VAL A 147 22.06 29.07 52.57
CA VAL A 147 22.78 28.29 53.59
C VAL A 147 24.15 28.91 53.86
N ALA A 148 24.93 29.22 52.81
CA ALA A 148 26.24 29.85 52.96
C ALA A 148 26.17 31.23 53.64
N GLU A 149 25.16 32.04 53.33
CA GLU A 149 24.91 33.32 54.02
C GLU A 149 24.58 33.11 55.51
N LEU A 150 23.75 32.13 55.83
CA LEU A 150 23.39 31.80 57.22
C LEU A 150 24.59 31.27 58.00
N GLU A 151 25.38 30.38 57.43
CA GLU A 151 26.62 29.87 58.04
C GLU A 151 27.57 31.03 58.38
N ARG A 152 27.76 31.98 57.45
CA ARG A 152 28.58 33.17 57.69
C ARG A 152 28.01 34.06 58.80
N SER A 153 26.68 34.21 58.87
CA SER A 153 26.03 34.98 59.95
C SER A 153 26.19 34.30 61.32
N ILE A 154 26.11 32.98 61.39
CA ILE A 154 26.32 32.20 62.61
C ILE A 154 27.77 32.32 63.07
N GLU A 155 28.73 32.25 62.15
CA GLU A 155 30.15 32.42 62.47
C GLU A 155 30.43 33.83 63.02
N MET A 156 29.83 34.86 62.43
CA MET A 156 29.93 36.24 62.93
C MET A 156 29.33 36.39 64.33
N LEU A 157 28.13 35.85 64.58
CA LEU A 157 27.50 35.88 65.90
C LEU A 157 28.32 35.11 66.95
N ARG A 158 28.89 33.96 66.59
CA ARG A 158 29.78 33.21 67.50
C ARG A 158 31.06 33.99 67.81
N ALA A 159 31.62 34.70 66.82
CA ALA A 159 32.80 35.53 67.05
C ALA A 159 32.47 36.71 67.98
N GLU A 160 31.29 37.33 67.83
CA GLU A 160 30.80 38.39 68.73
C GLU A 160 30.62 37.88 70.17
N ASP A 161 29.98 36.72 70.34
CA ASP A 161 29.79 36.05 71.64
C ASP A 161 31.13 35.72 72.32
N ILE A 162 32.12 35.22 71.56
CA ILE A 162 33.48 34.98 72.06
C ILE A 162 34.17 36.29 72.50
N VAL A 163 33.96 37.38 71.77
CA VAL A 163 34.50 38.70 72.16
C VAL A 163 33.85 39.20 73.43
N GLU A 164 32.53 39.06 73.57
CA GLU A 164 31.79 39.42 74.78
C GLU A 164 32.27 38.60 75.99
N ASP A 165 32.45 37.29 75.83
CA ASP A 165 33.01 36.40 76.85
C ASP A 165 34.44 36.78 77.26
N LEU A 166 35.30 37.15 76.31
CA LEU A 166 36.65 37.62 76.60
C LEU A 166 36.66 38.95 77.36
N VAL A 167 35.78 39.89 77.00
CA VAL A 167 35.63 41.17 77.72
C VAL A 167 35.13 40.92 79.14
N ALA A 168 34.13 40.05 79.32
CA ALA A 168 33.64 39.66 80.64
C ALA A 168 34.72 38.94 81.48
N PHE A 169 35.61 38.18 80.84
CA PHE A 169 36.74 37.55 81.50
C PHE A 169 37.81 38.57 81.93
N ASP A 170 38.15 39.53 81.08
CA ASP A 170 39.05 40.64 81.41
C ASP A 170 38.50 41.50 82.56
N GLU A 171 37.19 41.76 82.58
CA GLU A 171 36.52 42.46 83.68
C GLU A 171 36.65 41.69 85.00
N LYS A 172 36.48 40.36 84.98
CA LYS A 172 36.70 39.50 86.16
C LYS A 172 38.17 39.48 86.60
N ILE A 173 39.12 39.48 85.68
CA ILE A 173 40.55 39.60 86.00
C ILE A 173 40.83 40.96 86.66
N ALA A 174 40.27 42.04 86.13
CA ALA A 174 40.41 43.37 86.72
C ALA A 174 39.80 43.45 88.12
N GLU A 175 38.64 42.83 88.35
CA GLU A 175 38.02 42.73 89.67
C GLU A 175 38.86 41.90 90.66
N ALA A 176 39.44 40.78 90.19
CA ALA A 176 40.33 39.94 91.00
C ALA A 176 41.65 40.65 91.34
N ALA A 177 42.25 41.38 90.39
CA ALA A 177 43.44 42.21 90.62
C ALA A 177 43.14 43.36 91.61
N GLY A 178 41.96 43.97 91.50
CA GLY A 178 41.49 44.98 92.46
C GLY A 178 41.29 44.42 93.87
N LYS A 179 40.78 43.18 94.00
CA LYS A 179 40.66 42.49 95.30
C LYS A 179 42.02 42.14 95.91
N HIS A 180 42.99 41.68 95.11
CA HIS A 180 44.36 41.43 95.58
C HIS A 180 45.07 42.73 96.02
N ALA A 181 44.92 43.84 95.29
CA ALA A 181 45.45 45.14 95.71
C ALA A 181 44.79 45.68 97.00
N ALA A 182 43.50 45.38 97.22
CA ALA A 182 42.78 45.73 98.44
C ALA A 182 43.14 44.83 99.65
N GLU A 183 43.58 43.59 99.41
CA GLU A 183 44.11 42.71 100.45
C GLU A 183 45.51 43.13 100.91
N GLU A 184 46.39 43.56 99.99
CA GLU A 184 47.72 44.09 100.36
C GLU A 184 47.63 45.43 101.11
N ALA A 185 46.62 46.26 100.84
CA ALA A 185 46.39 47.52 101.56
C ALA A 185 45.79 47.34 102.98
N LYS A 186 45.30 46.15 103.34
CA LYS A 186 44.77 45.82 104.68
C LYS A 186 45.83 45.25 105.64
N LEU A 187 47.05 45.03 105.15
CA LEU A 187 48.18 44.50 105.92
C LEU A 187 49.28 45.54 106.19
N ALA A 188 49.02 46.82 105.89
CA ALA A 188 49.82 47.98 106.31
C ALA A 188 49.11 48.73 107.45
#